data_AF-A0A8T3V3X8-F1
#
_entry.id   AF-A0A8T3V3X8-F1
#
_cell.length_a   1.000
_cell.length_b   1.000
_cell.length_c   1.000
_cell.angle_alpha   90.00
_cell.angle_beta   90.00
_cell.angle_gamma   90.00
#
_symmetry.space_group_name_H-M   'P 1'
#
loop_
_entity.id
_entity.type
_entity.pdbx_description
1 polymer ?
#
loop_
_entity_poly.entity_id
_entity_poly.type
_entity_poly.pdbx_seq_one_letter_code
_entity_poly.pdbx_strand_id
1 'polypeptide(L)'
;MSSDEIINIDDINYAVYKIGDWKNNYEINQIGISSEIPVTKNTVHHVKLSMEEIRMSTFEISDKSVNGFVAIALQLNPKVQEMELDDVIALEEKEYDDILKELDDLVLLDDDGTLSLETEDYLIYKLEKDCHVTNSIPANKFTKRFYLDEMKRIEDALS
;
A
#
# COMPACT_ATOMS: atom_id res chain seq x y z
N MET A 1 -20.15 -18.70 -20.13
CA MET A 1 -19.88 -18.35 -18.73
C MET A 1 -18.43 -18.74 -18.51
N SER A 2 -17.52 -17.78 -18.68
CA SER A 2 -16.09 -18.01 -18.44
C SER A 2 -15.87 -18.07 -16.93
N SER A 3 -15.14 -19.08 -16.48
CA SER A 3 -14.82 -19.38 -15.08
C SER A 3 -13.96 -18.33 -14.36
N ASP A 4 -13.66 -17.19 -15.01
CA ASP A 4 -12.66 -16.22 -14.56
C ASP A 4 -13.30 -15.03 -13.80
N GLU A 5 -14.60 -15.07 -13.50
CA GLU A 5 -15.34 -13.98 -12.86
C GLU A 5 -15.36 -14.06 -11.32
N ILE A 6 -14.87 -15.15 -10.72
CA ILE A 6 -14.87 -15.35 -9.27
C ILE A 6 -13.48 -15.80 -8.81
N ILE A 7 -12.98 -15.18 -7.75
CA ILE A 7 -11.73 -15.56 -7.08
C ILE A 7 -12.02 -16.08 -5.67
N ASN A 8 -11.14 -16.93 -5.15
CA ASN A 8 -11.16 -17.29 -3.73
C ASN A 8 -10.47 -16.18 -2.92
N ILE A 9 -10.97 -15.91 -1.72
CA ILE A 9 -10.42 -14.85 -0.86
C ILE A 9 -8.98 -15.16 -0.41
N ASP A 10 -8.66 -16.44 -0.29
CA ASP A 10 -7.33 -16.95 0.09
C ASP A 10 -6.36 -17.12 -1.11
N ASP A 11 -6.72 -16.69 -2.32
CA ASP A 11 -5.83 -16.78 -3.48
C ASP A 11 -4.67 -15.78 -3.33
N ILE A 12 -3.47 -16.31 -3.18
CA ILE A 12 -2.23 -15.53 -3.00
C ILE A 12 -1.87 -14.66 -4.22
N ASN A 13 -2.44 -14.96 -5.39
CA ASN A 13 -2.20 -14.22 -6.62
C ASN A 13 -3.10 -12.99 -6.75
N TYR A 14 -3.92 -12.68 -5.74
CA TYR A 14 -4.73 -11.47 -5.71
C TYR A 14 -4.46 -10.66 -4.45
N ALA A 15 -4.44 -9.33 -4.63
CA ALA A 15 -4.52 -8.36 -3.55
C ALA A 15 -5.91 -7.70 -3.61
N VAL A 16 -6.58 -7.63 -2.47
CA VAL A 16 -7.95 -7.15 -2.35
C VAL A 16 -8.00 -6.08 -1.26
N TYR A 17 -8.49 -4.92 -1.66
CA TYR A 17 -8.64 -3.75 -0.81
C TYR A 17 -10.09 -3.25 -0.87
N LYS A 18 -10.46 -2.44 0.12
CA LYS A 18 -11.62 -1.55 0.04
C LYS A 18 -11.15 -0.10 0.09
N ILE A 19 -11.97 0.80 -0.42
CA ILE A 19 -11.73 2.23 -0.23
C ILE A 19 -12.08 2.59 1.21
N GLY A 20 -11.18 3.27 1.90
CA GLY A 20 -11.41 3.74 3.26
C GLY A 20 -10.29 4.63 3.76
N ASP A 21 -10.51 5.17 4.95
CA ASP A 21 -9.54 6.04 5.61
C ASP A 21 -8.78 5.26 6.67
N TRP A 22 -7.47 5.52 6.77
CA TRP A 22 -6.69 5.12 7.92
C TRP A 22 -7.07 5.97 9.14
N LYS A 23 -6.81 5.43 10.33
CA LYS A 23 -7.11 6.11 11.59
C LYS A 23 -6.17 7.28 11.85
N ASN A 24 -4.90 7.13 11.49
CA ASN A 24 -3.91 8.20 11.59
C ASN A 24 -3.70 8.89 10.23
N ASN A 25 -3.18 10.11 10.28
CA ASN A 25 -2.74 10.82 9.09
C ASN A 25 -1.25 10.56 8.89
N TYR A 26 -0.88 10.12 7.69
CA TYR A 26 0.48 9.74 7.34
C TYR A 26 1.08 10.71 6.33
N GLU A 27 2.37 11.00 6.49
CA GLU A 27 3.11 11.95 5.67
C GLU A 27 4.34 11.32 4.99
N ILE A 28 4.86 10.21 5.54
CA ILE A 28 6.04 9.50 5.03
C ILE A 28 5.65 8.16 4.44
N ASN A 29 4.84 7.38 5.16
CA ASN A 29 4.55 6.01 4.78
C ASN A 29 3.51 5.95 3.64
N GLN A 30 3.97 5.51 2.46
CA GLN A 30 3.16 5.47 1.25
C GLN A 30 1.90 4.58 1.36
N ILE A 31 1.93 3.56 2.22
CA ILE A 31 0.74 2.73 2.49
C ILE A 31 -0.34 3.55 3.19
N GLY A 32 0.04 4.37 4.17
CA GLY A 32 -0.87 5.22 4.94
C GLY A 32 -1.39 6.44 4.17
N ILE A 33 -0.72 6.82 3.09
CA ILE A 33 -1.14 7.93 2.20
C ILE A 33 -2.23 7.46 1.20
N SER A 34 -2.25 6.16 0.90
CA SER A 34 -3.25 5.54 0.03
C SER A 34 -4.59 5.36 0.74
N SER A 35 -5.69 5.49 -0.02
CA SER A 35 -7.04 5.20 0.48
C SER A 35 -7.43 3.71 0.35
N GLU A 36 -6.46 2.84 0.05
CA GLU A 36 -6.65 1.41 -0.13
C GLU A 36 -6.39 0.65 1.18
N ILE A 37 -7.46 0.13 1.80
CA ILE A 37 -7.40 -0.63 3.04
C ILE A 37 -7.46 -2.14 2.75
N PRO A 38 -6.45 -2.94 3.13
CA PRO A 38 -6.46 -4.39 2.94
C PRO A 38 -7.68 -5.05 3.57
N VAL A 39 -8.26 -6.05 2.91
CA VAL A 39 -9.41 -6.80 3.47
C VAL A 39 -9.21 -8.31 3.53
N THR A 40 -8.07 -8.84 3.07
CA THR A 40 -7.75 -10.27 3.16
C THR A 40 -6.40 -10.49 3.83
N LYS A 41 -6.22 -11.66 4.45
CA LYS A 41 -4.96 -12.00 5.15
C LYS A 41 -3.75 -11.96 4.21
N ASN A 42 -3.91 -12.46 2.99
CA ASN A 42 -2.85 -12.40 1.97
C ASN A 42 -2.48 -10.96 1.62
N THR A 43 -3.47 -10.08 1.47
CA THR A 43 -3.20 -8.67 1.16
C THR A 43 -2.47 -7.98 2.30
N VAL A 44 -2.90 -8.20 3.55
CA VAL A 44 -2.20 -7.69 4.73
C VAL A 44 -0.76 -8.21 4.79
N HIS A 45 -0.56 -9.50 4.51
CA HIS A 45 0.77 -10.09 4.50
C HIS A 45 1.67 -9.46 3.42
N HIS A 46 1.18 -9.32 2.19
CA HIS A 46 1.91 -8.68 1.10
C HIS A 46 2.27 -7.23 1.43
N VAL A 47 1.34 -6.45 1.98
CA VAL A 47 1.60 -5.07 2.41
C VAL A 47 2.71 -5.02 3.46
N LYS A 48 2.67 -5.89 4.47
CA LYS A 48 3.72 -5.94 5.51
C LYS A 48 5.08 -6.31 4.94
N LEU A 49 5.13 -7.27 4.01
CA LEU A 49 6.38 -7.63 3.32
C LEU A 49 6.94 -6.44 2.54
N SER A 50 6.11 -5.76 1.76
CA SER A 50 6.55 -4.57 1.01
C SER A 50 7.02 -3.45 1.94
N MET A 51 6.34 -3.22 3.07
CA MET A 51 6.80 -2.26 4.08
C MET A 51 8.17 -2.63 4.65
N GLU A 52 8.40 -3.91 4.96
CA GLU A 52 9.67 -4.40 5.47
C GLU A 52 10.79 -4.25 4.43
N GLU A 53 10.54 -4.61 3.16
CA GLU A 53 11.50 -4.46 2.06
C GLU A 53 11.92 -3.00 1.84
N ILE A 54 10.97 -2.07 1.89
CA ILE A 54 11.25 -0.63 1.78
C ILE A 54 12.08 -0.17 2.99
N ARG A 55 11.71 -0.56 4.21
CA ARG A 55 12.40 -0.13 5.43
C ARG A 55 13.80 -0.72 5.58
N MET A 56 14.04 -1.93 5.07
CA MET A 56 15.37 -2.55 5.07
C MET A 56 16.32 -1.91 4.04
N SER A 57 15.78 -1.27 3.01
CA SER A 57 16.59 -0.54 2.04
C SER A 57 17.25 0.65 2.72
N THR A 58 18.54 0.86 2.47
CA THR A 58 19.36 1.84 3.18
C THR A 58 19.99 2.84 2.20
N PHE A 59 19.97 4.12 2.53
CA PHE A 59 20.47 5.22 1.70
C PHE A 59 21.30 6.20 2.54
N GLU A 60 22.37 6.74 1.96
CA GLU A 60 23.21 7.75 2.60
C GLU A 60 22.70 9.15 2.22
N ILE A 61 22.20 9.90 3.20
CA ILE A 61 21.71 11.27 3.03
C ILE A 61 22.44 12.15 4.04
N SER A 62 23.15 13.16 3.53
CA SER A 62 24.06 14.01 4.32
C SER A 62 25.14 13.17 5.02
N ASP A 63 25.13 13.13 6.36
CA ASP A 63 26.05 12.38 7.22
C ASP A 63 25.38 11.18 7.90
N LYS A 64 24.17 10.79 7.46
CA LYS A 64 23.37 9.71 8.06
C LYS A 64 22.93 8.68 7.05
N SER A 65 22.82 7.45 7.55
CA SER A 65 22.21 6.32 6.87
C SER A 65 20.73 6.25 7.25
N VAL A 66 19.84 6.32 6.27
CA VAL A 66 18.38 6.36 6.47
C VAL A 66 17.71 5.21 5.71
N ASN A 67 16.50 4.83 6.13
CA ASN A 67 15.75 3.78 5.45
C ASN A 67 15.04 4.28 4.17
N GLY A 68 14.47 3.36 3.41
CA GLY A 68 13.79 3.67 2.15
C GLY A 68 12.58 4.57 2.30
N PHE A 69 11.81 4.49 3.39
CA PHE A 69 10.67 5.38 3.61
C PHE A 69 11.10 6.83 3.77
N VAL A 70 12.10 7.07 4.63
CA VAL A 70 12.69 8.41 4.82
C VAL A 70 13.24 8.94 3.50
N ALA A 71 14.01 8.13 2.76
CA ALA A 71 14.60 8.54 1.50
C ALA A 71 13.54 8.91 0.44
N ILE A 72 12.49 8.10 0.30
CA ILE A 72 11.37 8.35 -0.63
C ILE A 72 10.60 9.61 -0.23
N ALA A 73 10.28 9.78 1.05
CA ALA A 73 9.52 10.93 1.52
C ALA A 73 10.29 12.25 1.33
N LEU A 74 11.60 12.26 1.59
CA LEU A 74 12.45 13.42 1.29
C LEU A 74 12.50 13.70 -0.22
N GLN A 75 12.43 12.69 -1.08
CA GLN A 75 12.43 12.91 -2.52
C GLN A 75 11.09 13.42 -3.06
N LEU A 76 9.98 13.00 -2.46
CA LEU A 76 8.65 13.17 -3.05
C LEU A 76 7.73 14.15 -2.32
N ASN A 77 7.88 14.33 -1.00
CA ASN A 77 6.98 15.15 -0.18
C ASN A 77 7.64 16.51 0.17
N PRO A 78 7.18 17.64 -0.41
CA PRO A 78 7.75 18.96 -0.14
C PRO A 78 7.71 19.36 1.34
N LYS A 79 6.68 18.93 2.09
CA LYS A 79 6.59 19.23 3.53
C LYS A 79 7.72 18.56 4.31
N VAL A 80 8.06 17.33 3.94
CA VAL A 80 9.12 16.55 4.58
C VAL A 80 10.51 17.10 4.21
N GLN A 81 10.67 17.67 3.00
CA GLN A 81 11.91 18.32 2.58
C GLN A 81 12.32 19.52 3.44
N GLU A 82 11.34 20.19 4.05
CA GLU A 82 11.57 21.34 4.93
C GLU A 82 11.85 20.95 6.38
N MET A 83 11.70 19.66 6.74
CA MET A 83 11.92 19.15 8.09
C MET A 83 13.40 18.82 8.35
N GLU A 84 13.80 18.91 9.61
CA GLU A 84 15.11 18.41 10.05
C GLU A 84 15.16 16.89 9.93
N LEU A 85 16.29 16.34 9.45
CA LEU A 85 16.40 14.92 9.13
C LEU A 85 16.11 14.00 10.33
N ASP A 86 16.48 14.41 11.54
CA ASP A 86 16.17 13.64 12.77
C ASP A 86 14.66 13.58 13.04
N ASP A 87 13.93 14.66 12.78
CA ASP A 87 12.48 14.70 12.95
C ASP A 87 11.77 13.81 11.91
N VAL A 88 12.29 13.75 10.68
CA VAL A 88 11.79 12.86 9.64
C VAL A 88 12.00 11.39 10.01
N ILE A 89 13.17 11.03 10.54
CA ILE A 89 13.45 9.67 10.99
C ILE A 89 12.52 9.28 12.14
N ALA A 90 12.34 10.16 13.12
CA ALA A 90 11.45 9.90 14.25
C ALA A 90 9.97 9.80 13.81
N LEU A 91 9.56 10.62 12.84
CA LEU A 91 8.22 10.55 12.26
C LEU A 91 8.01 9.22 11.51
N GLU A 92 8.98 8.77 10.73
CA GLU A 92 8.89 7.49 10.00
C GLU A 92 8.73 6.32 10.96
N GLU A 93 9.52 6.26 12.03
CA GLU A 93 9.45 5.18 13.01
C GLU A 93 8.06 5.11 13.66
N LYS A 94 7.52 6.29 14.03
CA LYS A 94 6.16 6.38 14.58
C LYS A 94 5.11 5.92 13.56
N GLU A 95 5.16 6.43 12.33
CA GLU A 95 4.19 6.08 11.29
C GLU A 95 4.23 4.59 10.93
N TYR A 96 5.41 3.99 10.92
CA TYR A 96 5.58 2.56 10.67
C TYR A 96 4.88 1.71 11.74
N ASP A 97 5.11 2.03 13.02
CA ASP A 97 4.49 1.33 14.14
C ASP A 97 2.97 1.52 14.18
N ASP A 98 2.50 2.74 13.89
CA ASP A 98 1.06 3.05 13.82
C ASP A 98 0.38 2.24 12.71
N ILE A 99 0.97 2.16 11.50
CA ILE A 99 0.41 1.35 10.40
C ILE A 99 0.42 -0.13 10.73
N LEU A 100 1.51 -0.66 11.29
CA LEU A 100 1.56 -2.08 11.66
C LEU A 100 0.43 -2.44 12.63
N LYS A 101 0.18 -1.57 13.61
CA LYS A 101 -0.91 -1.73 14.55
C LYS A 101 -2.27 -1.64 13.87
N GLU A 102 -2.48 -0.66 13.00
CA GLU A 102 -3.72 -0.53 12.25
C GLU A 102 -3.99 -1.77 11.39
N LEU A 103 -2.96 -2.30 10.71
CA LEU A 103 -3.04 -3.54 9.93
C LEU A 103 -3.41 -4.75 10.77
N ASP A 104 -2.87 -4.86 11.99
CA ASP A 104 -3.19 -5.94 12.94
C ASP A 104 -4.64 -5.86 13.47
N ASP A 105 -5.18 -4.64 13.56
CA ASP A 105 -6.54 -4.37 14.05
C ASP A 105 -7.62 -4.48 12.94
N LEU A 106 -7.24 -4.72 11.68
CA LEU A 106 -8.19 -4.80 10.57
C LEU A 106 -9.14 -5.99 10.71
N VAL A 107 -10.43 -5.72 10.48
CA VAL A 107 -11.45 -6.78 10.33
C VAL A 107 -11.39 -7.29 8.89
N LEU A 108 -10.93 -8.52 8.73
CA LEU A 108 -10.71 -9.17 7.43
C LEU A 108 -11.91 -10.02 7.01
N LEU A 109 -12.01 -10.26 5.70
CA LEU A 109 -12.92 -11.23 5.13
C LEU A 109 -12.54 -12.67 5.53
N ASP A 110 -13.51 -13.56 5.47
CA ASP A 110 -13.31 -14.98 5.75
C ASP A 110 -12.56 -15.67 4.60
N ASP A 111 -11.55 -16.47 4.92
CA ASP A 111 -10.64 -17.09 3.96
C ASP A 111 -11.38 -18.11 3.06
N ASP A 112 -12.41 -18.77 3.60
CA ASP A 112 -13.20 -19.79 2.90
C ASP A 112 -14.21 -19.19 1.90
N GLY A 113 -14.26 -17.86 1.78
CA GLY A 113 -15.19 -17.17 0.91
C GLY A 113 -14.68 -16.96 -0.53
N THR A 114 -15.59 -16.47 -1.37
CA THR A 114 -15.29 -16.12 -2.76
C THR A 114 -15.76 -14.71 -3.08
N LEU A 115 -15.17 -14.11 -4.11
CA LEU A 115 -15.39 -12.73 -4.47
C LEU A 115 -15.52 -12.60 -5.99
N SER A 116 -16.57 -11.90 -6.43
CA SER A 116 -16.77 -11.62 -7.85
C SER A 116 -15.82 -10.53 -8.33
N LEU A 117 -15.13 -10.75 -9.44
CA LEU A 117 -14.34 -9.71 -10.11
C LEU A 117 -15.22 -8.59 -10.67
N GLU A 118 -16.51 -8.84 -10.93
CA GLU A 118 -17.47 -7.81 -11.32
C GLU A 118 -18.08 -7.10 -10.10
N THR A 119 -17.24 -6.45 -9.29
CA THR A 119 -17.67 -5.70 -8.12
C THR A 119 -17.08 -4.30 -8.07
N GLU A 120 -17.86 -3.36 -7.51
CA GLU A 120 -17.44 -2.01 -7.14
C GLU A 120 -17.09 -1.91 -5.64
N ASP A 121 -17.44 -2.91 -4.84
CA ASP A 121 -17.25 -2.90 -3.38
C ASP A 121 -15.77 -3.05 -2.99
N TYR A 122 -14.98 -3.66 -3.89
CA TYR A 122 -13.57 -3.97 -3.65
C TYR A 122 -12.70 -3.57 -4.84
N LEU A 123 -11.48 -3.17 -4.50
CA LEU A 123 -10.38 -2.97 -5.42
C LEU A 123 -9.58 -4.27 -5.48
N ILE A 124 -9.48 -4.86 -6.67
CA ILE A 124 -8.90 -6.19 -6.86
C ILE A 124 -7.76 -6.07 -7.86
N TYR A 125 -6.57 -6.44 -7.40
CA TYR A 125 -5.38 -6.50 -8.23
C TYR A 125 -4.92 -7.94 -8.37
N LYS A 126 -4.59 -8.34 -9.60
CA LYS A 126 -3.90 -9.60 -9.88
C LYS A 126 -2.40 -9.35 -9.76
N LEU A 127 -1.74 -10.18 -8.97
CA LEU A 127 -0.31 -10.16 -8.74
C LEU A 127 0.36 -11.14 -9.72
N GLU A 128 1.13 -10.60 -10.65
CA GLU A 128 1.86 -11.39 -11.64
C GLU A 128 3.36 -11.20 -11.45
N LYS A 129 4.09 -12.32 -11.33
CA LYS A 129 5.54 -12.28 -11.21
C LYS A 129 6.19 -12.19 -12.58
N ASP A 130 6.92 -11.11 -12.82
CA ASP A 130 7.77 -10.92 -13.99
C ASP A 130 9.25 -10.97 -13.58
N CYS A 131 9.89 -12.11 -13.85
CA CYS A 131 11.28 -12.43 -13.52
C CYS A 131 11.66 -12.20 -12.04
N HIS A 132 11.91 -10.95 -11.67
CA HIS A 132 12.35 -10.52 -10.35
C HIS A 132 11.38 -9.54 -9.67
N VAL A 133 10.30 -9.12 -10.34
CA VAL A 133 9.38 -8.09 -9.85
C VAL A 133 7.95 -8.64 -9.81
N THR A 134 7.19 -8.29 -8.78
CA THR A 134 5.75 -8.55 -8.71
C THR A 134 5.02 -7.34 -9.27
N ASN A 135 4.28 -7.53 -10.36
CA ASN A 135 3.44 -6.52 -10.96
C ASN A 135 2.02 -6.62 -10.40
N SER A 136 1.49 -5.50 -9.93
CA SER A 136 0.09 -5.38 -9.52
C SER A 136 -0.73 -4.85 -10.70
N ILE A 137 -1.65 -5.66 -11.22
CA ILE A 137 -2.46 -5.34 -12.40
C ILE A 137 -3.94 -5.27 -11.98
N PRO A 138 -4.67 -4.16 -12.24
CA PRO A 138 -6.09 -4.10 -11.94
C PRO A 138 -6.86 -5.25 -12.59
N ALA A 139 -7.54 -6.07 -11.78
CA ALA A 139 -8.25 -7.27 -12.24
C ALA A 139 -9.61 -6.94 -12.87
N ASN A 140 -10.14 -5.74 -12.63
CA ASN A 140 -11.40 -5.28 -13.21
C ASN A 140 -11.38 -3.79 -13.59
N LYS A 141 -12.42 -3.35 -14.31
CA LYS A 141 -12.57 -1.97 -14.78
C LYS A 141 -12.71 -0.94 -13.66
N PHE A 142 -13.28 -1.34 -12.52
CA PHE A 142 -13.56 -0.45 -11.39
C PHE A 142 -12.27 -0.11 -10.66
N THR A 143 -11.47 -1.13 -10.34
CA THR A 143 -10.12 -1.02 -9.80
C THR A 143 -9.22 -0.21 -10.73
N LYS A 144 -9.28 -0.46 -12.04
CA LYS A 144 -8.51 0.32 -13.01
C LYS A 144 -8.86 1.80 -12.99
N ARG A 145 -10.15 2.13 -12.88
CA ARG A 145 -10.61 3.51 -12.81
C ARG A 145 -10.13 4.17 -11.51
N PHE A 146 -10.32 3.51 -10.37
CA PHE A 146 -9.84 4.00 -9.08
C PHE A 146 -8.33 4.24 -9.09
N TYR A 147 -7.54 3.28 -9.57
CA TYR A 147 -6.08 3.40 -9.68
C TYR A 147 -5.66 4.66 -10.45
N LEU A 148 -6.28 4.94 -11.59
CA LEU A 148 -5.98 6.13 -12.39
C LEU A 148 -6.37 7.43 -11.67
N ASP A 149 -7.53 7.45 -11.00
CA ASP A 149 -8.00 8.60 -10.24
C ASP A 149 -7.09 8.85 -9.00
N GLU A 150 -6.63 7.79 -8.34
CA GLU A 150 -5.77 7.85 -7.16
C GLU A 150 -4.35 8.30 -7.51
N MET A 151 -3.77 7.79 -8.60
CA MET A 151 -2.47 8.28 -9.09
C MET A 151 -2.50 9.78 -9.37
N LYS A 152 -3.59 10.26 -9.99
CA LYS A 152 -3.78 11.69 -10.22
C LYS A 152 -3.90 12.48 -8.91
N ARG A 153 -4.65 11.97 -7.93
CA ARG A 153 -4.78 12.60 -6.61
C ARG A 153 -3.42 12.72 -5.92
N ILE A 154 -2.60 11.68 -5.98
CA ILE A 154 -1.26 11.66 -5.39
C ILE A 154 -0.35 12.65 -6.12
N GLU A 155 -0.34 12.65 -7.46
CA GLU A 155 0.42 13.64 -8.25
C GLU A 155 0.04 15.08 -7.88
N ASP A 156 -1.26 15.39 -7.80
CA ASP A 156 -1.77 16.71 -7.43
C ASP A 156 -1.42 17.10 -5.97
N ALA A 157 -1.28 16.12 -5.06
CA ALA A 157 -0.94 16.36 -3.66
C ALA A 157 0.57 16.58 -3.43
N LEU A 158 1.41 16.06 -4.33
CA LEU A 158 2.86 16.16 -4.28
C LEU A 158 3.40 17.33 -5.13
N SER A 159 2.56 17.96 -5.97
CA SER A 159 2.86 19.17 -6.76
C SER A 159 2.62 20.47 -6.00
#